data_AF-A0A961C7P8-F1
#
_entry.id   AF-A0A961C7P8-F1
#
_cell.length_a   1.000
_cell.length_b   1.000
_cell.length_c   1.000
_cell.angle_alpha   90.00
_cell.angle_beta   90.00
_cell.angle_gamma   90.00
#
_symmetry.space_group_name_H-M   'P 1'
#
loop_
_entity.id
_entity.type
_entity.pdbx_description
1 polymer ?
#
loop_
_entity_poly.entity_id
_entity_poly.type
_entity_poly.pdbx_seq_one_letter_code
_entity_poly.pdbx_strand_id
1 'polypeptide(L)'
;MTESVLSNSHEAQYLNGLGFTVEYLSGSQWASKSTAYFSEFRALVIGDTGDTPAVVFTSYLANAKAAWSPAVTGNVIIAGADPVGHSKWTLIDNALSYAVNDSAKTGLYITAGDNFPNNSAPVLDGLGAGWAGQNVNRNSVHVVTQHPVTSGLTDSWLSNWSDSVHYRFTVYPTDFHPLAIDVDSSSDWSGADGINRVIPDGWSCDNLQNTWDSVYNFGHEIWTSISQLFTEHDTKALSYFAVSLGEVLTGSNMGDCLLTPNDDHDNYNTYAYCIGTFIGGGLTNYITLGIGKAAIAKMKQIIKTVDETALLAKTPRAVSAFDDLAHSGSGIQSYRAQQAATRGLGGEIQAHHLIERRFANVMGGNTDDWASIVVTRAEHQQFTNAWRQEIPYGPTGTGMATRAQVEAAARQIYADYPEILRALGLG
;
A
#
# COMPACT_ATOMS: atom_id res chain seq x y z
N MET A 1 22.34 -6.23 24.95
CA MET A 1 22.67 -7.44 24.17
C MET A 1 24.10 -7.87 24.46
N THR A 2 24.40 -9.17 24.38
CA THR A 2 25.79 -9.68 24.46
C THR A 2 26.49 -9.52 23.12
N GLU A 3 27.82 -9.50 23.12
CA GLU A 3 28.66 -9.40 21.90
C GLU A 3 28.33 -10.50 20.88
N SER A 4 28.02 -11.71 21.35
CA SER A 4 27.62 -12.86 20.52
C SER A 4 26.26 -12.70 19.81
N VAL A 5 25.35 -11.87 20.33
CA VAL A 5 24.06 -11.57 19.70
C VAL A 5 24.26 -10.51 18.62
N LEU A 6 25.06 -9.49 18.92
CA LEU A 6 25.38 -8.43 17.96
C LEU A 6 26.18 -8.95 16.76
N SER A 7 27.08 -9.92 16.96
CA SER A 7 27.88 -10.47 15.87
C SER A 7 27.13 -11.34 14.88
N ASN A 8 25.94 -11.81 15.25
CA ASN A 8 25.06 -12.58 14.38
C ASN A 8 23.90 -11.75 13.81
N SER A 9 23.87 -10.43 14.04
CA SER A 9 22.81 -9.58 13.48
C SER A 9 22.91 -9.50 11.96
N HIS A 10 21.77 -9.28 11.29
CA HIS A 10 21.74 -9.12 9.83
C HIS A 10 22.58 -7.91 9.40
N GLU A 11 22.54 -6.81 10.15
CA GLU A 11 23.36 -5.61 9.90
C GLU A 11 24.86 -5.95 9.90
N ALA A 12 25.30 -6.72 10.89
CA ALA A 12 26.69 -7.11 11.01
C ALA A 12 27.11 -8.03 9.85
N GLN A 13 26.27 -9.00 9.48
CA GLN A 13 26.54 -9.90 8.36
C GLN A 13 26.64 -9.14 7.03
N TYR A 14 25.70 -8.22 6.79
CA TYR A 14 25.68 -7.41 5.59
C TYR A 14 26.93 -6.52 5.47
N LEU A 15 27.28 -5.79 6.54
CA LEU A 15 28.46 -4.92 6.56
C LEU A 15 29.77 -5.69 6.40
N ASN A 16 29.90 -6.86 7.05
CA ASN A 16 31.03 -7.76 6.83
C ASN A 16 31.09 -8.23 5.37
N GLY A 17 29.95 -8.52 4.74
CA GLY A 17 29.84 -8.86 3.32
C GLY A 17 30.28 -7.75 2.38
N LEU A 18 30.12 -6.48 2.79
CA LEU A 18 30.67 -5.31 2.10
C LEU A 18 32.17 -5.06 2.37
N GLY A 19 32.81 -5.88 3.22
CA GLY A 19 34.23 -5.78 3.55
C GLY A 19 34.56 -4.81 4.69
N PHE A 20 33.56 -4.37 5.46
CA PHE A 20 33.80 -3.57 6.66
C PHE A 20 34.12 -4.47 7.86
N THR A 21 35.00 -4.00 8.74
CA THR A 21 35.16 -4.58 10.07
C THR A 21 34.11 -3.98 11.00
N VAL A 22 33.29 -4.83 11.64
CA VAL A 22 32.26 -4.40 12.60
C VAL A 22 32.79 -4.55 14.03
N GLU A 23 32.77 -3.46 14.82
CA GLU A 23 33.01 -3.51 16.27
C GLU A 23 31.68 -3.51 17.03
N TYR A 24 31.57 -4.39 18.03
CA TYR A 24 30.36 -4.57 18.82
C TYR A 24 30.53 -3.94 20.20
N LEU A 25 29.57 -3.08 20.58
CA LEU A 25 29.58 -2.41 21.87
C LEU A 25 28.30 -2.72 22.64
N SER A 26 28.45 -3.13 23.90
CA SER A 26 27.36 -3.05 24.87
C SER A 26 27.01 -1.59 25.18
N GLY A 27 25.83 -1.34 25.76
CA GLY A 27 25.41 0.03 26.11
C GLY A 27 26.37 0.76 27.06
N SER A 28 26.99 0.06 28.01
CA SER A 28 27.99 0.65 28.90
C SER A 28 29.32 0.95 28.20
N GLN A 29 29.75 0.07 27.28
CA GLN A 29 30.92 0.33 26.45
C GLN A 29 30.67 1.54 25.53
N TRP A 30 29.52 1.59 24.85
CA TRP A 30 29.10 2.72 24.02
C TRP A 30 29.12 4.04 24.79
N ALA A 31 28.50 4.07 25.98
CA ALA A 31 28.44 5.26 26.82
C ALA A 31 29.80 5.74 27.36
N SER A 32 30.83 4.89 27.32
CA SER A 32 32.18 5.25 27.73
C SER A 32 33.05 5.84 26.61
N LYS A 33 32.60 5.78 25.36
CA LYS A 33 33.38 6.22 24.19
C LYS A 33 33.34 7.75 24.01
N SER A 34 34.38 8.28 23.38
CA SER A 34 34.50 9.69 23.03
C SER A 34 34.05 9.98 21.60
N THR A 35 33.82 11.25 21.27
CA THR A 35 33.56 11.70 19.89
C THR A 35 34.70 11.31 18.93
N ALA A 36 35.95 11.42 19.37
CA ALA A 36 37.10 11.04 18.56
C ALA A 36 37.06 9.56 18.18
N TYR A 37 36.72 8.69 19.13
CA TYR A 37 36.53 7.27 18.86
C TYR A 37 35.42 7.02 17.84
N PHE A 38 34.24 7.62 18.01
CA PHE A 38 33.14 7.45 17.05
C PHE A 38 33.45 8.00 15.66
N SER A 39 34.35 8.98 15.55
CA SER A 39 34.77 9.57 14.27
C SER A 39 35.69 8.67 13.45
N GLU A 40 36.20 7.57 14.02
CA GLU A 40 37.02 6.59 13.30
C GLU A 40 36.17 5.63 12.45
N PHE A 41 34.86 5.57 12.68
CA PHE A 41 33.97 4.60 12.05
C PHE A 41 33.35 5.14 10.76
N ARG A 42 33.11 4.22 9.81
CA ARG A 42 32.36 4.55 8.58
C ARG A 42 30.90 4.88 8.87
N ALA A 43 30.28 4.15 9.77
CA ALA A 43 28.93 4.41 10.22
C ALA A 43 28.74 3.92 11.65
N LEU A 44 27.82 4.58 12.35
CA LEU A 44 27.28 4.13 13.61
C LEU A 44 25.97 3.38 13.34
N VAL A 45 25.82 2.20 13.94
CA VAL A 45 24.68 1.30 13.70
C VAL A 45 23.95 1.08 15.01
N ILE A 46 22.72 1.57 15.07
CA ILE A 46 21.77 1.37 16.15
C ILE A 46 20.62 0.57 15.53
N GLY A 47 20.93 -0.70 15.26
CA GLY A 47 20.04 -1.61 14.54
C GLY A 47 18.86 -2.08 15.38
N ASP A 48 18.01 -2.88 14.75
CA ASP A 48 16.78 -3.34 15.36
C ASP A 48 17.10 -4.39 16.41
N THR A 49 16.60 -4.16 17.62
CA THR A 49 16.88 -5.00 18.76
C THR A 49 15.86 -6.14 18.93
N GLY A 50 14.87 -6.25 18.03
CA GLY A 50 13.69 -7.09 18.25
C GLY A 50 12.98 -6.74 19.56
N ASP A 51 12.40 -7.74 20.24
CA ASP A 51 11.64 -7.61 21.51
C ASP A 51 12.46 -7.12 22.74
N THR A 52 13.65 -6.54 22.55
CA THR A 52 14.44 -6.03 23.67
C THR A 52 13.74 -4.82 24.30
N PRO A 53 13.47 -4.80 25.63
CA PRO A 53 12.69 -3.71 26.24
C PRO A 53 13.33 -2.32 26.07
N ALA A 54 12.53 -1.38 25.54
CA ALA A 54 12.84 0.02 25.22
C ALA A 54 13.65 0.83 26.26
N VAL A 55 13.50 0.52 27.54
CA VAL A 55 14.02 1.34 28.65
C VAL A 55 15.56 1.30 28.76
N VAL A 56 16.19 0.19 28.40
CA VAL A 56 17.66 0.06 28.50
C VAL A 56 18.36 0.64 27.27
N PHE A 57 17.75 0.53 26.10
CA PHE A 57 18.34 0.97 24.84
C PHE A 57 18.40 2.50 24.73
N THR A 58 17.29 3.18 25.05
CA THR A 58 17.20 4.64 24.96
C THR A 58 18.05 5.35 26.01
N SER A 59 18.17 4.80 27.22
CA SER A 59 18.92 5.45 28.30
C SER A 59 20.42 5.50 28.01
N TYR A 60 21.04 4.45 27.48
CA TYR A 60 22.46 4.48 27.10
C TYR A 60 22.74 5.40 25.91
N LEU A 61 21.88 5.35 24.88
CA LEU A 61 22.05 6.19 23.69
C LEU A 61 21.84 7.67 24.01
N ALA A 62 20.83 8.00 24.82
CA ALA A 62 20.57 9.37 25.25
C ALA A 62 21.69 9.92 26.15
N ASN A 63 22.22 9.12 27.08
CA ASN A 63 23.32 9.53 27.94
C ASN A 63 24.64 9.72 27.16
N ALA A 64 24.86 8.92 26.12
CA ALA A 64 26.04 9.01 25.27
C ALA A 64 25.92 10.05 24.14
N LYS A 65 24.75 10.69 23.97
CA LYS A 65 24.43 11.59 22.86
C LYS A 65 25.48 12.65 22.60
N ALA A 66 25.98 13.30 23.65
CA ALA A 66 26.99 14.34 23.54
C ALA A 66 28.34 13.83 22.97
N ALA A 67 28.61 12.52 23.05
CA ALA A 67 29.81 11.91 22.50
C ALA A 67 29.60 11.44 21.06
N TRP A 68 28.55 10.66 20.76
CA TRP A 68 28.38 10.06 19.44
C TRP A 68 27.81 11.01 18.39
N SER A 69 26.85 11.88 18.76
CA SER A 69 26.16 12.72 17.77
C SER A 69 27.08 13.71 17.04
N PRO A 70 28.08 14.36 17.67
CA PRO A 70 28.97 15.26 16.94
C PRO A 70 29.94 14.53 15.99
N ALA A 71 30.12 13.21 16.14
CA ALA A 71 30.93 12.42 15.23
C ALA A 71 30.19 12.13 13.91
N VAL A 72 28.85 12.14 13.94
CA VAL A 72 28.00 11.87 12.77
C VAL A 72 27.99 13.08 11.84
N THR A 73 28.67 12.96 10.72
CA THR A 73 28.84 14.05 9.73
C THR A 73 28.47 13.62 8.31
N GLY A 74 28.18 12.33 8.11
CA GLY A 74 27.80 11.71 6.85
C GLY A 74 26.30 11.47 6.74
N ASN A 75 25.96 10.46 5.95
CA ASN A 75 24.57 10.09 5.65
C ASN A 75 23.86 9.54 6.88
N VAL A 76 22.66 10.05 7.17
CA VAL A 76 21.83 9.61 8.28
C VAL A 76 20.52 9.04 7.77
N ILE A 77 20.14 7.86 8.26
CA ILE A 77 18.83 7.26 8.03
C ILE A 77 18.26 6.75 9.36
N ILE A 78 16.99 7.07 9.59
CA ILE A 78 16.24 6.70 10.78
C ILE A 78 14.93 6.07 10.31
N ALA A 79 14.67 4.83 10.70
CA ALA A 79 13.47 4.08 10.33
C ALA A 79 12.56 3.88 11.54
N GLY A 80 11.27 4.16 11.37
CA GLY A 80 10.22 3.94 12.36
C GLY A 80 9.71 2.50 12.44
N ALA A 81 10.47 1.52 11.95
CA ALA A 81 10.06 0.12 11.85
C ALA A 81 11.03 -0.78 12.62
N ASP A 82 10.67 -2.06 12.75
CA ASP A 82 11.43 -3.18 13.32
C ASP A 82 11.72 -4.25 12.23
N PRO A 83 12.46 -3.89 11.16
CA PRO A 83 12.59 -4.73 9.98
C PRO A 83 13.22 -6.11 10.23
N VAL A 84 13.92 -6.32 11.35
CA VAL A 84 14.45 -7.65 11.70
C VAL A 84 13.32 -8.59 12.11
N GLY A 85 12.34 -8.11 12.89
CA GLY A 85 11.14 -8.86 13.28
C GLY A 85 10.35 -9.38 12.07
N HIS A 86 10.31 -8.59 10.99
CA HIS A 86 9.57 -8.90 9.77
C HIS A 86 10.41 -9.46 8.61
N SER A 87 11.70 -9.77 8.85
CA SER A 87 12.63 -10.27 7.84
C SER A 87 12.76 -9.37 6.59
N LYS A 88 12.77 -8.05 6.80
CA LYS A 88 12.78 -7.02 5.75
C LYS A 88 14.19 -6.55 5.43
N TRP A 89 15.02 -7.53 5.05
CA TRP A 89 16.45 -7.39 4.81
C TRP A 89 16.81 -6.30 3.80
N THR A 90 16.05 -6.15 2.70
CA THR A 90 16.34 -5.15 1.67
C THR A 90 16.28 -3.72 2.21
N LEU A 91 15.37 -3.42 3.15
CA LEU A 91 15.33 -2.10 3.79
C LEU A 91 16.60 -1.86 4.63
N ILE A 92 17.02 -2.87 5.40
CA ILE A 92 18.22 -2.81 6.23
C ILE A 92 19.47 -2.64 5.33
N ASP A 93 19.59 -3.45 4.27
CA ASP A 93 20.70 -3.44 3.34
C ASP A 93 20.86 -2.07 2.65
N ASN A 94 19.75 -1.53 2.13
CA ASN A 94 19.75 -0.21 1.48
C ASN A 94 20.09 0.90 2.49
N ALA A 95 19.56 0.84 3.72
CA ALA A 95 19.82 1.81 4.77
C ALA A 95 21.30 1.80 5.21
N LEU A 96 21.88 0.61 5.40
CA LEU A 96 23.29 0.45 5.74
C LEU A 96 24.21 0.91 4.60
N SER A 97 23.91 0.50 3.37
CA SER A 97 24.63 0.96 2.18
C SER A 97 24.64 2.49 2.08
N TYR A 98 23.51 3.14 2.37
CA TYR A 98 23.43 4.59 2.39
C TYR A 98 24.29 5.20 3.52
N ALA A 99 24.20 4.66 4.74
CA ALA A 99 24.98 5.15 5.89
C ALA A 99 26.49 5.05 5.66
N VAL A 100 26.96 3.98 4.99
CA VAL A 100 28.40 3.76 4.73
C VAL A 100 28.91 4.37 3.41
N ASN A 101 28.07 5.04 2.64
CA ASN A 101 28.43 5.46 1.28
C ASN A 101 29.48 6.59 1.24
N ASP A 102 29.59 7.41 2.28
CA ASP A 102 30.60 8.47 2.35
C ASP A 102 31.90 7.94 2.95
N SER A 103 32.94 7.79 2.12
CA SER A 103 34.25 7.27 2.54
C SER A 103 35.08 8.24 3.40
N ALA A 104 34.64 9.48 3.62
CA ALA A 104 35.35 10.47 4.41
C ALA A 104 34.63 10.82 5.73
N LYS A 105 33.41 10.34 5.93
CA LYS A 105 32.57 10.73 7.06
C LYS A 105 31.96 9.53 7.78
N THR A 106 31.50 9.79 9.00
CA THR A 106 30.73 8.84 9.81
C THR A 106 29.24 9.01 9.53
N GLY A 107 28.61 8.01 8.93
CA GLY A 107 27.16 7.94 8.79
C GLY A 107 26.44 7.36 10.01
N LEU A 108 25.12 7.24 9.93
CA LEU A 108 24.28 6.73 11.00
C LEU A 108 23.06 5.98 10.45
N TYR A 109 22.82 4.79 10.99
CA TYR A 109 21.58 4.03 10.80
C TYR A 109 20.94 3.77 12.16
N ILE A 110 19.66 4.13 12.29
CA ILE A 110 18.85 3.88 13.50
C ILE A 110 17.52 3.25 13.09
N THR A 111 17.10 2.21 13.80
CA THR A 111 15.70 1.76 13.84
C THR A 111 15.09 2.12 15.18
N ALA A 112 13.95 2.80 15.16
CA ALA A 112 13.22 3.13 16.37
C ALA A 112 12.53 1.89 16.95
N GLY A 113 11.89 1.04 16.12
CA GLY A 113 10.96 0.02 16.60
C GLY A 113 9.97 0.64 17.61
N ASP A 114 9.69 -0.07 18.71
CA ASP A 114 8.86 0.44 19.82
C ASP A 114 9.67 1.22 20.90
N ASN A 115 10.91 1.60 20.59
CA ASN A 115 11.84 2.03 21.62
C ASN A 115 11.75 3.51 21.95
N PHE A 116 11.16 4.33 21.09
CA PHE A 116 11.15 5.78 21.28
C PHE A 116 9.93 6.23 22.09
N PRO A 117 10.06 7.22 23.00
CA PRO A 117 8.91 7.67 23.78
C PRO A 117 7.87 8.41 22.91
N ASN A 118 6.61 8.39 23.32
CA ASN A 118 5.58 9.20 22.67
C ASN A 118 5.85 10.70 22.89
N ASN A 119 5.53 11.51 21.87
CA ASN A 119 5.62 12.97 21.83
C ASN A 119 7.05 13.55 21.96
N SER A 120 8.10 12.72 21.98
CA SER A 120 9.49 13.19 21.99
C SER A 120 10.47 12.09 21.57
N ALA A 121 11.57 12.44 20.90
CA ALA A 121 12.67 11.51 20.64
C ALA A 121 14.02 12.12 21.04
N PRO A 122 14.28 12.34 22.36
CA PRO A 122 15.44 13.10 22.83
C PRO A 122 16.80 12.43 22.55
N VAL A 123 16.79 11.15 22.18
CA VAL A 123 17.98 10.45 21.69
C VAL A 123 18.51 11.08 20.40
N LEU A 124 17.63 11.70 19.59
CA LEU A 124 17.97 12.31 18.31
C LEU A 124 18.36 13.80 18.41
N ASP A 125 18.22 14.47 19.55
CA ASP A 125 18.43 15.93 19.62
C ASP A 125 19.83 16.39 19.19
N GLY A 126 20.82 15.49 19.25
CA GLY A 126 22.18 15.74 18.81
C GLY A 126 22.32 15.89 17.29
N LEU A 127 21.31 15.44 16.55
CA LEU A 127 21.17 15.59 15.09
C LEU A 127 20.31 16.80 14.70
N GLY A 128 19.79 17.54 15.68
CA GLY A 128 18.85 18.63 15.51
C GLY A 128 17.74 18.57 16.56
N ALA A 129 17.25 19.70 17.02
CA ALA A 129 16.26 19.76 18.11
C ALA A 129 14.82 19.53 17.62
N GLY A 130 13.95 19.08 18.52
CA GLY A 130 12.49 19.12 18.31
C GLY A 130 11.88 17.85 17.74
N TRP A 131 12.61 16.72 17.75
CA TRP A 131 12.06 15.45 17.32
C TRP A 131 10.86 15.01 18.17
N ALA A 132 9.78 14.63 17.51
CA ALA A 132 8.61 14.05 18.14
C ALA A 132 7.98 12.98 17.25
N GLY A 133 7.30 12.03 17.88
CA GLY A 133 6.60 10.95 17.20
C GLY A 133 5.72 10.17 18.15
N GLN A 134 5.12 9.10 17.65
CA GLN A 134 4.20 8.25 18.40
C GLN A 134 4.49 6.79 18.07
N ASN A 135 4.49 5.94 19.10
CA ASN A 135 4.37 4.50 18.90
C ASN A 135 2.98 4.22 18.37
N VAL A 136 2.92 3.47 17.29
CA VAL A 136 1.70 3.11 16.57
C VAL A 136 1.86 1.68 16.09
N ASN A 137 0.76 0.99 15.84
CA ASN A 137 0.78 -0.34 15.24
C ASN A 137 0.03 -0.21 13.91
N ARG A 138 0.77 0.01 12.82
CA ARG A 138 0.21 0.42 11.51
C ARG A 138 0.80 -0.40 10.39
N ASN A 139 0.03 -0.63 9.34
CA ASN A 139 0.39 -1.53 8.25
C ASN A 139 0.43 -0.89 6.88
N SER A 140 0.00 0.37 6.71
CA SER A 140 0.07 1.03 5.39
C SER A 140 1.17 2.08 5.34
N VAL A 141 2.05 1.94 4.34
CA VAL A 141 3.18 2.83 4.09
C VAL A 141 3.14 3.34 2.66
N HIS A 142 3.37 4.64 2.47
CA HIS A 142 3.57 5.26 1.16
C HIS A 142 5.00 5.76 1.01
N VAL A 143 5.68 5.36 -0.06
CA VAL A 143 6.99 5.91 -0.45
C VAL A 143 6.77 7.27 -1.08
N VAL A 144 7.23 8.31 -0.41
CA VAL A 144 7.03 9.70 -0.85
C VAL A 144 8.15 10.21 -1.75
N THR A 145 9.33 9.58 -1.68
CA THR A 145 10.52 10.05 -2.40
C THR A 145 11.35 8.87 -2.92
N GLN A 146 11.79 8.98 -4.19
CA GLN A 146 12.81 8.08 -4.72
C GLN A 146 14.18 8.40 -4.10
N HIS A 147 14.76 7.42 -3.42
CA HIS A 147 16.03 7.56 -2.71
C HIS A 147 16.78 6.21 -2.74
N PRO A 148 18.12 6.15 -2.65
CA PRO A 148 18.84 4.89 -2.59
C PRO A 148 18.32 3.93 -1.50
N VAL A 149 17.87 4.48 -0.37
CA VAL A 149 17.25 3.69 0.73
C VAL A 149 15.95 3.02 0.29
N THR A 150 15.13 3.68 -0.55
CA THR A 150 13.85 3.15 -1.05
C THR A 150 13.98 2.42 -2.39
N SER A 151 15.20 2.18 -2.87
CA SER A 151 15.43 1.48 -4.14
C SER A 151 14.89 0.05 -4.08
N GLY A 152 13.92 -0.25 -4.96
CA GLY A 152 13.24 -1.56 -4.98
C GLY A 152 12.23 -1.78 -3.85
N LEU A 153 11.98 -0.76 -3.00
CA LEU A 153 10.97 -0.80 -1.94
C LEU A 153 9.73 -0.05 -2.44
N THR A 154 8.65 -0.78 -2.75
CA THR A 154 7.36 -0.19 -3.11
C THR A 154 6.48 -0.02 -1.87
N ASP A 155 5.39 0.75 -2.00
CA ASP A 155 4.34 0.85 -0.97
C ASP A 155 3.88 -0.53 -0.51
N SER A 156 3.60 -1.43 -1.45
CA SER A 156 3.20 -2.81 -1.14
C SER A 156 4.28 -3.63 -0.44
N TRP A 157 5.56 -3.34 -0.71
CA TRP A 157 6.66 -4.03 -0.06
C TRP A 157 6.84 -3.56 1.39
N LEU A 158 6.65 -2.26 1.64
CA LEU A 158 6.74 -1.64 2.97
C LEU A 158 5.46 -1.80 3.81
N SER A 159 4.35 -2.14 3.17
CA SER A 159 3.04 -2.35 3.82
C SER A 159 2.76 -3.82 4.13
N ASN A 160 1.72 -4.08 4.94
CA ASN A 160 1.19 -5.39 5.26
C ASN A 160 2.20 -6.34 5.92
N TRP A 161 3.00 -5.84 6.84
CA TRP A 161 3.93 -6.68 7.60
C TRP A 161 3.25 -7.36 8.79
N SER A 162 1.98 -7.04 9.01
CA SER A 162 1.24 -7.26 10.26
C SER A 162 1.66 -6.32 11.40
N ASP A 163 2.74 -5.56 11.22
CA ASP A 163 3.04 -4.28 11.88
C ASP A 163 4.17 -3.60 11.09
N SER A 164 3.86 -2.72 10.15
CA SER A 164 4.85 -2.11 9.25
C SER A 164 5.51 -0.86 9.84
N VAL A 165 4.78 -0.14 10.69
CA VAL A 165 5.24 1.11 11.31
C VAL A 165 4.99 1.01 12.80
N HIS A 166 6.09 0.98 13.55
CA HIS A 166 6.12 0.92 15.01
C HIS A 166 6.23 2.31 15.63
N TYR A 167 6.91 3.23 14.95
CA TYR A 167 7.10 4.61 15.39
C TYR A 167 6.95 5.61 14.26
N ARG A 168 5.92 6.45 14.34
CA ARG A 168 5.65 7.52 13.40
C ARG A 168 6.25 8.82 13.88
N PHE A 169 7.20 9.39 13.14
CA PHE A 169 7.68 10.75 13.38
C PHE A 169 6.64 11.78 12.94
N THR A 170 6.28 12.69 13.85
CA THR A 170 5.35 13.81 13.61
C THR A 170 6.06 15.15 13.57
N VAL A 171 7.27 15.23 14.15
CA VAL A 171 8.14 16.40 14.07
C VAL A 171 9.58 15.95 13.89
N TYR A 172 10.29 16.56 12.94
CA TYR A 172 11.70 16.32 12.66
C TYR A 172 12.36 17.63 12.17
N PRO A 173 13.68 17.81 12.34
CA PRO A 173 14.40 18.97 11.84
C PRO A 173 14.29 19.11 10.32
N THR A 174 14.36 20.34 9.81
CA THR A 174 14.20 20.65 8.36
C THR A 174 15.23 20.00 7.45
N ASP A 175 16.39 19.64 8.01
CA ASP A 175 17.47 18.96 7.28
C ASP A 175 17.19 17.46 7.07
N PHE A 176 16.08 16.96 7.63
CA PHE A 176 15.58 15.61 7.40
C PHE A 176 14.35 15.64 6.50
N HIS A 177 14.30 14.66 5.59
CA HIS A 177 13.20 14.50 4.65
C HIS A 177 12.60 13.10 4.79
N PRO A 178 11.26 12.99 4.81
CA PRO A 178 10.62 11.67 4.83
C PRO A 178 10.90 10.95 3.50
N LEU A 179 11.25 9.68 3.60
CA LEU A 179 11.39 8.79 2.44
C LEU A 179 10.14 7.92 2.25
N ALA A 180 9.48 7.57 3.35
CA ALA A 180 8.20 6.90 3.40
C ALA A 180 7.40 7.40 4.61
N ILE A 181 6.07 7.31 4.55
CA ILE A 181 5.15 7.78 5.59
C ILE A 181 4.09 6.73 5.90
N ASP A 182 3.62 6.73 7.15
CA ASP A 182 2.38 6.04 7.57
C ASP A 182 1.18 6.71 6.92
N VAL A 183 0.28 5.90 6.34
CA VAL A 183 -0.92 6.36 5.64
C VAL A 183 -2.22 5.77 6.20
N ASP A 184 -2.18 5.05 7.32
CA ASP A 184 -3.36 4.43 7.94
C ASP A 184 -4.32 5.45 8.58
N SER A 185 -3.86 6.67 8.88
CA SER A 185 -4.73 7.74 9.40
C SER A 185 -4.82 8.92 8.44
N SER A 186 -6.01 9.19 7.91
CA SER A 186 -6.28 10.32 7.00
C SER A 186 -6.20 11.70 7.65
N SER A 187 -6.13 11.80 8.98
CA SER A 187 -6.13 13.06 9.74
C SER A 187 -4.74 13.68 9.97
N ASP A 188 -3.66 12.93 9.76
CA ASP A 188 -2.35 13.26 10.34
C ASP A 188 -1.24 13.48 9.30
N TRP A 189 -1.62 13.80 8.06
CA TRP A 189 -0.68 13.98 6.94
C TRP A 189 0.01 15.34 7.01
N SER A 190 1.13 15.41 7.73
CA SER A 190 2.07 16.54 7.62
C SER A 190 3.47 16.02 7.30
N GLY A 191 3.64 15.59 6.05
CA GLY A 191 4.96 15.56 5.43
C GLY A 191 5.48 17.00 5.29
N ALA A 192 6.80 17.17 5.37
CA ALA A 192 7.47 18.47 5.21
C ALA A 192 7.28 19.15 3.84
N ASP A 193 6.56 18.51 2.89
CA ASP A 193 6.19 19.10 1.60
C ASP A 193 4.97 20.05 1.69
N GLY A 194 4.29 20.12 2.85
CA GLY A 194 3.14 20.99 3.04
C GLY A 194 1.94 20.59 2.17
N ILE A 195 1.94 19.39 1.58
CA ILE A 195 0.82 18.90 0.79
C ILE A 195 -0.12 18.13 1.70
N ASN A 196 -1.19 18.81 2.10
CA ASN A 196 -2.38 18.16 2.62
C ASN A 196 -3.01 17.38 1.43
N ARG A 197 -2.67 16.10 1.25
CA ARG A 197 -3.36 15.25 0.27
C ARG A 197 -4.77 14.97 0.80
N VAL A 198 -5.68 15.88 0.46
CA VAL A 198 -7.12 15.66 0.57
C VAL A 198 -7.44 14.44 -0.30
N ILE A 199 -7.89 13.35 0.32
CA ILE A 199 -8.56 12.27 -0.40
C ILE A 199 -9.80 12.93 -1.05
N PRO A 200 -10.00 12.82 -2.38
CA PRO A 200 -11.16 13.41 -3.05
C PRO A 200 -12.46 12.98 -2.34
N ASP A 201 -13.37 13.94 -2.13
CA ASP A 201 -14.61 13.91 -1.31
C ASP A 201 -15.62 12.74 -1.58
N GLY A 202 -15.18 11.48 -1.54
CA GLY A 202 -16.01 10.29 -1.70
C GLY A 202 -15.68 9.14 -0.77
N TRP A 203 -14.59 9.25 0.01
CA TRP A 203 -14.02 8.18 0.82
C TRP A 203 -13.90 8.59 2.30
N SER A 204 -14.97 9.14 2.90
CA SER A 204 -15.06 9.24 4.36
C SER A 204 -15.50 7.90 4.95
N CYS A 205 -15.07 7.62 6.20
CA CYS A 205 -15.46 6.44 6.97
C CYS A 205 -16.99 6.26 7.09
N ASP A 206 -17.76 7.34 6.92
CA ASP A 206 -19.23 7.32 6.90
C ASP A 206 -19.79 6.44 5.76
N ASN A 207 -19.11 6.40 4.61
CA ASN A 207 -19.52 5.54 3.49
C ASN A 207 -19.19 4.06 3.71
N LEU A 208 -18.13 3.73 4.46
CA LEU A 208 -17.78 2.35 4.83
C LEU A 208 -18.77 1.80 5.87
N GLN A 209 -19.19 2.60 6.84
CA GLN A 209 -20.23 2.23 7.80
C GLN A 209 -21.59 2.00 7.11
N ASN A 210 -21.97 2.85 6.14
CA ASN A 210 -23.20 2.65 5.35
C ASN A 210 -23.16 1.37 4.49
N THR A 211 -21.97 0.98 4.03
CA THR A 211 -21.76 -0.26 3.27
C THR A 211 -21.83 -1.48 4.20
N TRP A 212 -21.25 -1.38 5.40
CA TRP A 212 -21.36 -2.39 6.46
C TRP A 212 -22.81 -2.59 6.89
N ASP A 213 -23.55 -1.50 7.15
CA ASP A 213 -24.97 -1.54 7.53
C ASP A 213 -25.81 -2.16 6.40
N SER A 214 -25.46 -1.90 5.13
CA SER A 214 -26.14 -2.51 3.98
C SER A 214 -25.87 -4.02 3.86
N VAL A 215 -24.62 -4.47 4.10
CA VAL A 215 -24.24 -5.90 4.06
C VAL A 215 -24.81 -6.65 5.27
N TYR A 216 -24.76 -6.07 6.46
CA TYR A 216 -25.34 -6.61 7.67
C TYR A 216 -26.87 -6.70 7.57
N ASN A 217 -27.54 -5.64 7.10
CA ASN A 217 -28.99 -5.66 6.90
C ASN A 217 -29.40 -6.63 5.80
N PHE A 218 -28.61 -6.77 4.72
CA PHE A 218 -28.85 -7.77 3.68
C PHE A 218 -28.69 -9.20 4.20
N GLY A 219 -27.64 -9.48 4.98
CA GLY A 219 -27.44 -10.77 5.64
C GLY A 219 -28.55 -11.08 6.66
N HIS A 220 -29.00 -10.07 7.40
CA HIS A 220 -30.07 -10.18 8.37
C HIS A 220 -31.45 -10.36 7.69
N GLU A 221 -31.70 -9.72 6.56
CA GLU A 221 -32.92 -9.92 5.75
C GLU A 221 -32.95 -11.30 5.12
N ILE A 222 -31.81 -11.81 4.64
CA ILE A 222 -31.66 -13.19 4.17
C ILE A 222 -31.93 -14.17 5.32
N TRP A 223 -31.33 -13.94 6.49
CA TRP A 223 -31.55 -14.77 7.68
C TRP A 223 -33.02 -14.80 8.11
N THR A 224 -33.67 -13.64 8.21
CA THR A 224 -35.09 -13.53 8.60
C THR A 224 -36.00 -14.21 7.58
N SER A 225 -35.74 -14.01 6.29
CA SER A 225 -36.52 -14.61 5.19
C SER A 225 -36.37 -16.13 5.13
N ILE A 226 -35.15 -16.64 5.35
CA ILE A 226 -34.85 -18.07 5.40
C ILE A 226 -35.42 -18.70 6.67
N SER A 227 -35.34 -18.03 7.81
CA SER A 227 -35.90 -18.50 9.09
C SER A 227 -37.42 -18.64 9.03
N GLN A 228 -38.11 -17.68 8.39
CA GLN A 228 -39.55 -17.76 8.14
C GLN A 228 -39.93 -18.91 7.20
N LEU A 229 -39.11 -19.20 6.19
CA LEU A 229 -39.33 -20.33 5.26
C LEU A 229 -39.15 -21.70 5.95
N PHE A 230 -38.27 -21.82 6.94
CA PHE A 230 -38.03 -23.10 7.63
C PHE A 230 -38.98 -23.37 8.81
N THR A 231 -39.63 -22.35 9.38
CA THR A 231 -40.71 -22.56 10.36
C THR A 231 -41.95 -23.24 9.75
N GLU A 232 -42.11 -23.21 8.42
CA GLU A 232 -43.29 -23.75 7.73
C GLU A 232 -43.10 -25.19 7.19
N HIS A 233 -41.86 -25.67 7.00
CA HIS A 233 -41.62 -26.92 6.25
C HIS A 233 -40.39 -27.75 6.70
N ASP A 234 -40.48 -28.39 7.88
CA ASP A 234 -39.59 -29.47 8.35
C ASP A 234 -38.37 -29.03 9.19
N THR A 235 -38.44 -29.35 10.48
CA THR A 235 -37.49 -28.95 11.54
C THR A 235 -36.12 -29.64 11.46
N LYS A 236 -35.98 -30.68 10.64
CA LYS A 236 -34.70 -31.39 10.43
C LYS A 236 -33.75 -30.66 9.48
N ALA A 237 -34.27 -29.92 8.50
CA ALA A 237 -33.43 -29.09 7.62
C ALA A 237 -32.87 -27.88 8.37
N LEU A 238 -33.65 -27.33 9.29
CA LEU A 238 -33.30 -26.20 10.16
C LEU A 238 -32.13 -26.56 11.10
N SER A 239 -32.10 -27.79 11.60
CA SER A 239 -31.04 -28.28 12.49
C SER A 239 -29.73 -28.57 11.75
N TYR A 240 -29.76 -29.12 10.53
CA TYR A 240 -28.55 -29.27 9.72
C TYR A 240 -28.00 -27.94 9.20
N PHE A 241 -28.87 -26.99 8.83
CA PHE A 241 -28.46 -25.64 8.44
C PHE A 241 -27.92 -24.83 9.63
N ALA A 242 -28.54 -24.95 10.81
CA ALA A 242 -28.05 -24.31 12.04
C ALA A 242 -26.76 -24.93 12.57
N VAL A 243 -26.50 -26.23 12.35
CA VAL A 243 -25.21 -26.86 12.67
C VAL A 243 -24.14 -26.45 11.67
N SER A 244 -24.45 -26.35 10.38
CA SER A 244 -23.50 -25.89 9.35
C SER A 244 -23.15 -24.41 9.53
N LEU A 245 -24.15 -23.58 9.85
CA LEU A 245 -23.94 -22.16 10.15
C LEU A 245 -23.34 -21.97 11.55
N GLY A 246 -23.67 -22.82 12.51
CA GLY A 246 -23.09 -22.85 13.85
C GLY A 246 -21.62 -23.24 13.82
N GLU A 247 -21.20 -24.22 13.01
CA GLU A 247 -19.79 -24.57 12.80
C GLU A 247 -19.04 -23.49 12.01
N VAL A 248 -19.72 -22.73 11.15
CA VAL A 248 -19.15 -21.54 10.48
C VAL A 248 -19.04 -20.34 11.42
N LEU A 249 -19.98 -20.16 12.36
CA LEU A 249 -19.99 -19.07 13.34
C LEU A 249 -19.17 -19.37 14.61
N THR A 250 -18.93 -20.65 14.93
CA THR A 250 -18.20 -21.10 16.14
C THR A 250 -16.90 -21.87 15.84
N GLY A 251 -16.61 -22.15 14.58
CA GLY A 251 -15.39 -22.86 14.16
C GLY A 251 -14.15 -21.98 14.22
N SER A 252 -13.51 -21.96 15.39
CA SER A 252 -12.08 -21.72 15.70
C SER A 252 -11.29 -20.53 15.11
N ASN A 253 -11.81 -19.78 14.13
CA ASN A 253 -11.16 -18.60 13.54
C ASN A 253 -12.04 -17.33 13.56
N MET A 254 -13.30 -17.41 13.99
CA MET A 254 -14.13 -16.21 14.24
C MET A 254 -14.22 -15.83 15.72
N GLY A 255 -13.80 -16.72 16.63
CA GLY A 255 -13.77 -16.45 18.08
C GLY A 255 -12.77 -15.37 18.49
N ASP A 256 -11.66 -15.26 17.75
CA ASP A 256 -10.67 -14.18 17.95
C ASP A 256 -11.13 -12.83 17.37
N CYS A 257 -12.19 -12.80 16.57
CA CYS A 257 -12.78 -11.56 16.06
C CYS A 257 -13.92 -11.01 16.92
N LEU A 258 -14.40 -11.75 17.93
CA LEU A 258 -15.69 -11.45 18.58
C LEU A 258 -15.64 -11.18 20.10
N LEU A 259 -14.47 -11.24 20.77
CA LEU A 259 -14.44 -11.09 22.25
C LEU A 259 -13.42 -10.10 22.83
N THR A 260 -12.81 -9.22 22.05
CA THR A 260 -12.19 -8.00 22.59
C THR A 260 -12.64 -6.77 21.81
N PRO A 261 -13.43 -5.88 22.41
CA PRO A 261 -13.68 -4.57 21.81
C PRO A 261 -12.39 -3.74 21.96
N ASN A 262 -11.45 -3.90 21.04
CA ASN A 262 -10.27 -3.04 20.88
C ASN A 262 -9.84 -3.05 19.39
N ASP A 263 -10.26 -2.00 18.67
CA ASP A 263 -9.57 -1.22 17.62
C ASP A 263 -8.82 -1.84 16.42
N ASP A 264 -8.86 -3.15 16.14
CA ASP A 264 -8.27 -3.69 14.88
C ASP A 264 -9.34 -3.97 13.81
N HIS A 265 -9.52 -3.04 12.87
CA HIS A 265 -10.64 -3.05 11.92
C HIS A 265 -10.30 -3.28 10.43
N ASP A 266 -9.06 -3.55 10.03
CA ASP A 266 -8.74 -3.59 8.59
C ASP A 266 -7.98 -4.84 8.15
N ASN A 267 -8.74 -5.82 7.66
CA ASN A 267 -8.18 -6.98 6.98
C ASN A 267 -9.00 -7.33 5.73
N TYR A 268 -8.99 -6.43 4.73
CA TYR A 268 -9.74 -6.55 3.46
C TYR A 268 -9.54 -7.90 2.74
N ASN A 269 -8.33 -8.48 2.83
CA ASN A 269 -8.01 -9.78 2.23
C ASN A 269 -8.62 -10.96 2.99
N THR A 270 -8.74 -10.88 4.32
CA THR A 270 -9.43 -11.87 5.14
C THR A 270 -10.94 -11.80 4.91
N TYR A 271 -11.50 -10.60 4.72
CA TYR A 271 -12.92 -10.40 4.38
C TYR A 271 -13.27 -10.92 2.97
N ALA A 272 -12.46 -10.62 1.95
CA ALA A 272 -12.67 -11.11 0.58
C ALA A 272 -12.47 -12.64 0.46
N TYR A 273 -11.50 -13.20 1.21
CA TYR A 273 -11.31 -14.64 1.31
C TYR A 273 -12.53 -15.31 1.94
N CYS A 274 -13.03 -14.82 3.08
CA CYS A 274 -14.22 -15.34 3.75
C CYS A 274 -15.52 -15.25 2.90
N ILE A 275 -15.70 -14.16 2.15
CA ILE A 275 -16.82 -14.01 1.19
C ILE A 275 -16.65 -14.99 0.01
N GLY A 276 -15.43 -15.19 -0.47
CA GLY A 276 -15.10 -16.18 -1.51
C GLY A 276 -15.35 -17.62 -1.06
N THR A 277 -15.01 -17.99 0.19
CA THR A 277 -15.32 -19.30 0.77
C THR A 277 -16.82 -19.47 1.03
N PHE A 278 -17.53 -18.41 1.38
CA PHE A 278 -19.00 -18.41 1.54
C PHE A 278 -19.71 -18.69 0.21
N ILE A 279 -19.32 -17.99 -0.87
CA ILE A 279 -19.91 -18.14 -2.21
C ILE A 279 -19.46 -19.43 -2.88
N GLY A 280 -18.19 -19.84 -2.75
CA GLY A 280 -17.64 -21.05 -3.37
C GLY A 280 -17.96 -22.36 -2.63
N GLY A 281 -17.94 -22.32 -1.29
CA GLY A 281 -18.18 -23.50 -0.45
C GLY A 281 -19.67 -23.87 -0.33
N GLY A 282 -20.55 -22.87 -0.20
CA GLY A 282 -21.99 -23.09 -0.11
C GLY A 282 -22.61 -23.63 -1.42
N LEU A 283 -22.08 -23.21 -2.57
CA LEU A 283 -22.61 -23.58 -3.89
C LEU A 283 -22.30 -25.03 -4.27
N THR A 284 -21.14 -25.54 -3.86
CA THR A 284 -20.66 -26.88 -4.24
C THR A 284 -21.43 -27.99 -3.50
N ASN A 285 -21.86 -27.74 -2.25
CA ASN A 285 -22.68 -28.68 -1.49
C ASN A 285 -24.18 -28.67 -1.89
N TYR A 286 -24.67 -27.55 -2.44
CA TYR A 286 -26.08 -27.40 -2.86
C TYR A 286 -26.41 -28.12 -4.19
N ILE A 287 -25.43 -28.29 -5.08
CA ILE A 287 -25.62 -28.95 -6.38
C ILE A 287 -25.88 -30.47 -6.22
N THR A 288 -25.44 -31.06 -5.11
CA THR A 288 -25.50 -32.52 -4.88
C THR A 288 -26.85 -33.02 -4.34
N LEU A 289 -27.73 -32.15 -3.81
CA LEU A 289 -28.96 -32.57 -3.12
C LEU A 289 -30.29 -32.26 -3.85
N GLY A 290 -30.25 -31.81 -5.09
CA GLY A 290 -31.44 -31.81 -5.98
C GLY A 290 -32.60 -30.89 -5.58
N ILE A 291 -32.38 -29.90 -4.71
CA ILE A 291 -33.43 -28.98 -4.25
C ILE A 291 -33.58 -27.82 -5.25
N GLY A 292 -34.47 -28.03 -6.22
CA GLY A 292 -35.38 -27.02 -6.76
C GLY A 292 -34.77 -25.87 -7.57
N LYS A 293 -34.78 -26.02 -8.90
CA LYS A 293 -34.46 -25.05 -9.95
C LYS A 293 -34.89 -23.58 -9.72
N ALA A 294 -35.87 -23.31 -8.86
CA ALA A 294 -36.36 -21.96 -8.53
C ALA A 294 -35.35 -21.14 -7.68
N ALA A 295 -34.63 -21.76 -6.74
CA ALA A 295 -33.62 -21.07 -5.93
C ALA A 295 -32.39 -20.71 -6.78
N ILE A 296 -31.98 -21.61 -7.68
CA ILE A 296 -30.90 -21.39 -8.64
C ILE A 296 -31.27 -20.29 -9.64
N ALA A 297 -32.52 -20.20 -10.08
CA ALA A 297 -32.98 -19.14 -10.98
C ALA A 297 -32.96 -17.76 -10.31
N LYS A 298 -33.38 -17.66 -9.04
CA LYS A 298 -33.31 -16.41 -8.27
C LYS A 298 -31.86 -16.01 -7.94
N MET A 299 -30.99 -16.95 -7.58
CA MET A 299 -29.56 -16.66 -7.37
C MET A 299 -28.84 -16.24 -8.64
N LYS A 300 -29.13 -16.85 -9.80
CA LYS A 300 -28.59 -16.40 -11.09
C LYS A 300 -29.06 -15.00 -11.48
N GLN A 301 -30.24 -14.58 -11.02
CA GLN A 301 -30.76 -13.24 -11.23
C GLN A 301 -30.07 -12.21 -10.33
N ILE A 302 -29.73 -12.59 -9.09
CA ILE A 302 -28.96 -11.78 -8.13
C ILE A 302 -27.48 -11.67 -8.55
N ILE A 303 -26.86 -12.76 -9.03
CA ILE A 303 -25.49 -12.77 -9.54
C ILE A 303 -25.37 -11.91 -10.82
N LYS A 304 -26.39 -11.89 -11.69
CA LYS A 304 -26.42 -11.00 -12.87
C LYS A 304 -26.50 -9.51 -12.53
N THR A 305 -26.93 -9.16 -11.31
CA THR A 305 -26.97 -7.76 -10.83
C THR A 305 -25.73 -7.36 -10.04
N VAL A 306 -24.87 -8.32 -9.69
CA VAL A 306 -23.53 -8.06 -9.18
C VAL A 306 -22.60 -8.06 -10.39
N ASP A 307 -22.32 -6.87 -10.92
CA ASP A 307 -21.45 -6.71 -12.06
C ASP A 307 -20.01 -7.08 -11.66
N GLU A 308 -19.55 -8.28 -12.03
CA GLU A 308 -18.19 -8.77 -11.73
C GLU A 308 -17.10 -7.78 -12.20
N THR A 309 -17.37 -7.00 -13.25
CA THR A 309 -16.51 -5.91 -13.73
C THR A 309 -16.40 -4.74 -12.75
N ALA A 310 -17.43 -4.45 -11.96
CA ALA A 310 -17.40 -3.37 -10.96
C ALA A 310 -16.68 -3.76 -9.66
N LEU A 311 -16.54 -5.07 -9.38
CA LEU A 311 -15.75 -5.60 -8.26
C LEU A 311 -14.27 -5.75 -8.63
N LEU A 312 -13.96 -6.17 -9.86
CA LEU A 312 -12.57 -6.27 -10.35
C LEU A 312 -11.95 -4.89 -10.63
N ALA A 313 -12.73 -3.89 -11.06
CA ALA A 313 -12.26 -2.53 -11.29
C ALA A 313 -11.95 -1.72 -10.01
N LYS A 314 -12.21 -2.29 -8.81
CA LYS A 314 -12.03 -1.62 -7.51
C LYS A 314 -10.91 -2.23 -6.66
N THR A 315 -10.14 -3.17 -7.24
CA THR A 315 -8.95 -3.74 -6.59
C THR A 315 -7.72 -3.16 -7.29
N PRO A 316 -6.95 -2.23 -6.67
CA PRO A 316 -5.78 -1.68 -7.33
C PRO A 316 -4.71 -2.76 -7.47
N ARG A 317 -4.32 -3.07 -8.70
CA ARG A 317 -3.06 -3.79 -8.93
C ARG A 317 -1.93 -2.82 -8.59
N ALA A 318 -1.11 -3.16 -7.58
CA ALA A 318 0.08 -2.39 -7.18
C ALA A 318 1.24 -2.44 -8.21
N VAL A 319 0.96 -2.84 -9.44
CA VAL A 319 1.85 -2.82 -10.60
C VAL A 319 1.10 -2.03 -11.65
N SER A 320 1.70 -0.98 -12.22
CA SER A 320 1.07 -0.26 -13.33
C SER A 320 0.64 -1.28 -14.38
N ALA A 321 -0.65 -1.26 -14.74
CA ALA A 321 -1.15 -2.10 -15.82
C ALA A 321 -0.53 -1.72 -17.18
N PHE A 322 0.23 -0.62 -17.24
CA PHE A 322 0.92 -0.18 -18.43
C PHE A 322 1.93 -1.21 -18.94
N ASP A 323 2.73 -1.82 -18.06
CA ASP A 323 3.74 -2.79 -18.46
C ASP A 323 3.13 -4.12 -18.94
N ASP A 324 1.88 -4.40 -18.54
CA ASP A 324 1.10 -5.56 -18.99
C ASP A 324 0.56 -5.38 -20.43
N LEU A 325 0.59 -4.16 -20.99
CA LEU A 325 0.20 -3.93 -22.39
C LEU A 325 1.24 -4.54 -23.32
N ALA A 326 0.77 -5.25 -24.34
CA ALA A 326 1.62 -6.03 -25.24
C ALA A 326 2.71 -5.20 -25.96
N HIS A 327 2.51 -3.89 -26.09
CA HIS A 327 3.44 -2.97 -26.76
C HIS A 327 3.85 -1.76 -25.91
N SER A 328 3.81 -1.91 -24.58
CA SER A 328 4.22 -0.90 -23.59
C SER A 328 5.61 -0.30 -23.86
N GLY A 329 6.56 -1.10 -24.35
CA GLY A 329 7.91 -0.67 -24.74
C GLY A 329 7.97 0.38 -25.86
N SER A 330 6.88 0.62 -26.59
CA SER A 330 6.77 1.73 -27.55
C SER A 330 6.59 3.10 -26.86
N GLY A 331 6.30 3.08 -25.56
CA GLY A 331 6.08 4.25 -24.73
C GLY A 331 4.87 5.09 -25.13
N ILE A 332 4.74 6.24 -24.48
CA ILE A 332 3.71 7.25 -24.79
C ILE A 332 4.33 8.31 -25.69
N GLN A 333 3.77 8.51 -26.88
CA GLN A 333 4.25 9.49 -27.87
C GLN A 333 3.07 10.14 -28.58
N SER A 334 3.33 11.08 -29.50
CA SER A 334 2.26 11.64 -30.33
C SER A 334 1.62 10.59 -31.22
N TYR A 335 0.34 10.76 -31.56
CA TYR A 335 -0.37 9.88 -32.48
C TYR A 335 0.36 9.74 -33.81
N ARG A 336 0.90 10.83 -34.36
CA ARG A 336 1.68 10.80 -35.61
C ARG A 336 2.88 9.86 -35.52
N ALA A 337 3.60 9.87 -34.41
CA ALA A 337 4.76 8.99 -34.22
C ALA A 337 4.32 7.52 -34.12
N GLN A 338 3.28 7.24 -33.33
CA GLN A 338 2.78 5.87 -33.17
C GLN A 338 2.06 5.35 -34.43
N GLN A 339 1.41 6.22 -35.20
CA GLN A 339 0.81 5.87 -36.49
C GLN A 339 1.89 5.49 -37.51
N ALA A 340 3.03 6.19 -37.52
CA ALA A 340 4.16 5.82 -38.36
C ALA A 340 4.72 4.44 -38.00
N ALA A 341 4.81 4.12 -36.69
CA ALA A 341 5.29 2.84 -36.19
C ALA A 341 4.34 1.66 -36.48
N THR A 342 3.03 1.92 -36.55
CA THR A 342 2.01 0.88 -36.76
C THR A 342 1.59 0.71 -38.23
N ARG A 343 2.08 1.58 -39.13
CA ARG A 343 1.71 1.58 -40.54
C ARG A 343 2.18 0.32 -41.26
N GLY A 344 1.24 -0.34 -41.96
CA GLY A 344 1.54 -1.52 -42.77
C GLY A 344 1.47 -2.85 -42.02
N LEU A 345 1.18 -2.85 -40.71
CA LEU A 345 1.10 -4.04 -39.87
C LEU A 345 -0.30 -4.70 -39.84
N GLY A 346 -1.08 -4.54 -40.92
CA GLY A 346 -2.40 -5.19 -41.06
C GLY A 346 -3.47 -4.77 -40.04
N GLY A 347 -3.18 -3.81 -39.15
CA GLY A 347 -4.06 -3.43 -38.04
C GLY A 347 -4.06 -4.43 -36.87
N GLU A 348 -3.06 -5.33 -36.82
CA GLU A 348 -2.83 -6.23 -35.68
C GLU A 348 -2.45 -5.43 -34.43
N ILE A 349 -1.64 -4.39 -34.63
CA ILE A 349 -1.33 -3.35 -33.66
C ILE A 349 -1.75 -1.99 -34.18
N GLN A 350 -2.13 -1.10 -33.26
CA GLN A 350 -2.80 0.14 -33.57
C GLN A 350 -2.31 1.26 -32.65
N ALA A 351 -2.16 2.45 -33.21
CA ALA A 351 -2.00 3.65 -32.41
C ALA A 351 -3.35 4.02 -31.79
N HIS A 352 -3.41 4.03 -30.46
CA HIS A 352 -4.59 4.42 -29.69
C HIS A 352 -4.37 5.79 -29.07
N HIS A 353 -5.26 6.74 -29.36
CA HIS A 353 -5.29 8.04 -28.71
C HIS A 353 -5.70 7.89 -27.26
N LEU A 354 -4.90 8.41 -26.33
CA LEU A 354 -5.23 8.36 -24.90
C LEU A 354 -6.46 9.22 -24.56
N ILE A 355 -6.70 10.31 -25.31
CA ILE A 355 -7.99 11.00 -25.32
C ILE A 355 -8.62 10.81 -26.71
N GLU A 356 -9.82 10.23 -26.79
CA GLU A 356 -10.43 9.93 -28.09
C GLU A 356 -10.64 11.18 -28.94
N ARG A 357 -10.32 11.08 -30.24
CA ARG A 357 -10.42 12.19 -31.21
C ARG A 357 -11.78 12.88 -31.27
N ARG A 358 -12.85 12.20 -30.87
CA ARG A 358 -14.21 12.78 -30.83
C ARG A 358 -14.33 13.95 -29.85
N PHE A 359 -13.39 14.11 -28.92
CA PHE A 359 -13.29 15.23 -28.00
C PHE A 359 -12.44 16.40 -28.53
N ALA A 360 -12.03 16.39 -29.81
CA ALA A 360 -11.20 17.44 -30.41
C ALA A 360 -11.77 18.85 -30.22
N ASN A 361 -13.09 19.00 -30.31
CA ASN A 361 -13.75 20.29 -30.17
C ASN A 361 -13.63 20.89 -28.76
N VAL A 362 -13.44 20.07 -27.73
CA VAL A 362 -13.40 20.50 -26.33
C VAL A 362 -11.99 20.50 -25.77
N MET A 363 -11.15 19.57 -26.23
CA MET A 363 -9.75 19.45 -25.84
C MET A 363 -8.82 20.35 -26.67
N GLY A 364 -9.23 20.73 -27.89
CA GLY A 364 -8.49 21.64 -28.75
C GLY A 364 -7.17 21.08 -29.28
N GLY A 365 -6.51 21.87 -30.13
CA GLY A 365 -5.25 21.47 -30.76
C GLY A 365 -5.42 20.44 -31.89
N ASN A 366 -4.29 19.98 -32.41
CA ASN A 366 -4.25 18.99 -33.49
C ASN A 366 -4.20 17.58 -32.91
N THR A 367 -5.19 16.73 -33.26
CA THR A 367 -5.27 15.37 -32.73
C THR A 367 -4.09 14.48 -33.11
N ASP A 368 -3.34 14.81 -34.15
CA ASP A 368 -2.14 14.06 -34.54
C ASP A 368 -0.97 14.23 -33.56
N ASP A 369 -0.99 15.33 -32.80
CA ASP A 369 0.05 15.67 -31.82
C ASP A 369 -0.34 15.21 -30.40
N TRP A 370 -1.56 14.66 -30.22
CA TRP A 370 -2.04 14.16 -28.94
C TRP A 370 -1.35 12.86 -28.51
N ALA A 371 -1.18 12.70 -27.20
CA ALA A 371 -0.58 11.52 -26.60
C ALA A 371 -1.32 10.23 -26.96
N SER A 372 -0.56 9.20 -27.31
CA SER A 372 -1.03 7.92 -27.81
C SER A 372 -0.08 6.79 -27.40
N ILE A 373 -0.61 5.58 -27.41
CA ILE A 373 0.12 4.33 -27.14
C ILE A 373 -0.04 3.37 -28.31
N VAL A 374 0.86 2.38 -28.41
CA VAL A 374 0.69 1.24 -29.31
C VAL A 374 0.05 0.12 -28.53
N VAL A 375 -1.01 -0.45 -29.08
CA VAL A 375 -1.77 -1.53 -28.47
C VAL A 375 -2.20 -2.53 -29.54
N THR A 376 -2.50 -3.76 -29.15
CA THR A 376 -3.20 -4.71 -30.01
C THR A 376 -4.62 -4.23 -30.31
N ARG A 377 -5.24 -4.82 -31.34
CA ARG A 377 -6.66 -4.55 -31.65
C ARG A 377 -7.61 -4.84 -30.47
N ALA A 378 -7.31 -5.86 -29.67
CA ALA A 378 -8.14 -6.24 -28.54
C ALA A 378 -8.05 -5.20 -27.40
N GLU A 379 -6.84 -4.80 -27.03
CA GLU A 379 -6.58 -3.75 -26.04
C GLU A 379 -7.15 -2.40 -26.49
N HIS A 380 -7.01 -2.03 -27.77
CA HIS A 380 -7.65 -0.83 -28.32
C HIS A 380 -9.17 -0.87 -28.08
N GLN A 381 -9.81 -2.00 -28.38
CA GLN A 381 -11.25 -2.14 -28.20
C GLN A 381 -11.67 -2.00 -26.73
N GLN A 382 -10.84 -2.46 -25.78
CA GLN A 382 -11.09 -2.27 -24.35
C GLN A 382 -11.14 -0.78 -23.98
N PHE A 383 -10.13 0.00 -24.39
CA PHE A 383 -10.12 1.44 -24.11
C PHE A 383 -11.25 2.19 -24.82
N THR A 384 -11.55 1.87 -26.08
CA THR A 384 -12.71 2.46 -26.78
C THR A 384 -14.03 2.14 -26.09
N ASN A 385 -14.18 0.94 -25.51
CA ASN A 385 -15.38 0.58 -24.76
C ASN A 385 -15.46 1.35 -23.43
N ALA A 386 -14.35 1.47 -22.69
CA ALA A 386 -14.28 2.24 -21.46
C ALA A 386 -14.64 3.72 -21.69
N TRP A 387 -14.09 4.34 -22.74
CA TRP A 387 -14.48 5.70 -23.15
C TRP A 387 -15.95 5.84 -23.51
N ARG A 388 -16.52 4.83 -24.18
CA ARG A 388 -17.95 4.84 -24.54
C ARG A 388 -18.84 4.70 -23.30
N GLN A 389 -18.38 3.97 -22.29
CA GLN A 389 -19.09 3.78 -21.03
C GLN A 389 -19.11 5.06 -20.20
N GLU A 390 -17.96 5.71 -20.04
CA GLU A 390 -17.86 6.97 -19.29
C GLU A 390 -18.55 8.14 -20.02
N ILE A 391 -18.36 8.22 -21.34
CA ILE A 391 -18.98 9.25 -22.17
C ILE A 391 -19.57 8.61 -23.43
N PRO A 392 -20.89 8.37 -23.45
CA PRO A 392 -21.57 7.80 -24.60
C PRO A 392 -21.44 8.65 -25.87
N TYR A 393 -21.63 8.01 -27.02
CA TYR A 393 -21.80 8.74 -28.28
C TYR A 393 -23.12 9.50 -28.31
N GLY A 394 -23.18 10.56 -29.11
CA GLY A 394 -24.40 11.30 -29.41
C GLY A 394 -24.49 12.69 -28.77
N PRO A 395 -25.60 13.40 -29.00
CA PRO A 395 -25.74 14.80 -28.63
C PRO A 395 -25.61 15.05 -27.13
N THR A 396 -26.12 14.15 -26.29
CA THR A 396 -26.12 14.26 -24.83
C THR A 396 -24.87 13.68 -24.16
N GLY A 397 -24.08 12.88 -24.89
CA GLY A 397 -22.79 12.37 -24.44
C GLY A 397 -21.66 13.25 -24.98
N THR A 398 -20.98 12.77 -26.03
CA THR A 398 -19.89 13.52 -26.70
C THR A 398 -20.27 14.96 -27.05
N GLY A 399 -21.51 15.22 -27.48
CA GLY A 399 -21.96 16.55 -27.89
C GLY A 399 -22.07 17.57 -26.75
N MET A 400 -22.19 17.12 -25.50
CA MET A 400 -22.32 17.98 -24.31
C MET A 400 -21.14 17.82 -23.33
N ALA A 401 -20.19 16.94 -23.62
CA ALA A 401 -19.04 16.71 -22.76
C ALA A 401 -18.20 17.99 -22.61
N THR A 402 -17.93 18.40 -21.38
CA THR A 402 -17.01 19.49 -21.07
C THR A 402 -15.57 18.97 -20.96
N ARG A 403 -14.57 19.85 -21.08
CA ARG A 403 -13.16 19.50 -20.83
C ARG A 403 -12.98 18.80 -19.48
N ALA A 404 -13.55 19.36 -18.42
CA ALA A 404 -13.46 18.79 -17.08
C ALA A 404 -14.05 17.37 -17.01
N GLN A 405 -15.17 17.10 -17.70
CA GLN A 405 -15.75 15.77 -17.77
C GLN A 405 -14.88 14.79 -18.57
N VAL A 406 -14.24 15.24 -19.65
CA VAL A 406 -13.31 14.40 -20.43
C VAL A 406 -12.06 14.06 -19.60
N GLU A 407 -11.50 15.03 -18.88
CA GLU A 407 -10.36 14.81 -17.98
C GLU A 407 -10.72 13.95 -16.78
N ALA A 408 -11.93 14.08 -16.22
CA ALA A 408 -12.42 13.21 -15.16
C ALA A 408 -12.62 11.76 -15.67
N ALA A 409 -13.22 11.58 -16.84
CA ALA A 409 -13.36 10.27 -17.47
C ALA A 409 -12.00 9.63 -17.75
N ALA A 410 -11.01 10.40 -18.23
CA ALA A 410 -9.65 9.91 -18.42
C ALA A 410 -9.03 9.40 -17.10
N ARG A 411 -9.23 10.11 -15.98
CA ARG A 411 -8.77 9.66 -14.66
C ARG A 411 -9.40 8.33 -14.23
N GLN A 412 -10.67 8.11 -14.55
CA GLN A 412 -11.34 6.84 -14.26
C GLN A 412 -10.85 5.70 -15.15
N ILE A 413 -10.78 5.92 -16.46
CA ILE A 413 -10.39 4.90 -17.44
C ILE A 413 -8.95 4.44 -17.24
N TYR A 414 -8.07 5.37 -16.85
CA TYR A 414 -6.64 5.12 -16.68
C TYR A 414 -6.19 5.09 -15.23
N ALA A 415 -7.10 4.80 -14.29
CA ALA A 415 -6.79 4.75 -12.85
C ALA A 415 -5.62 3.80 -12.54
N ASP A 416 -5.53 2.67 -13.25
CA ASP A 416 -4.48 1.67 -13.11
C ASP A 416 -3.23 1.93 -14.00
N TYR A 417 -3.18 3.07 -14.70
CA TYR A 417 -2.11 3.44 -15.66
C TYR A 417 -1.51 4.82 -15.33
N PRO A 418 -0.75 4.96 -14.23
CA PRO A 418 -0.21 6.24 -13.78
C PRO A 418 0.67 6.96 -14.82
N GLU A 419 1.36 6.24 -15.71
CA GLU A 419 2.15 6.81 -16.80
C GLU A 419 1.28 7.56 -17.81
N ILE A 420 0.11 7.00 -18.11
CA ILE A 420 -0.88 7.60 -19.01
C ILE A 420 -1.43 8.88 -18.37
N LEU A 421 -1.79 8.83 -17.08
CA LEU A 421 -2.29 10.01 -16.37
C LEU A 421 -1.27 11.14 -16.34
N ARG A 422 0.00 10.83 -16.04
CA ARG A 422 1.09 11.81 -16.07
C ARG A 422 1.31 12.40 -17.47
N ALA A 423 1.29 11.57 -18.51
CA ALA A 423 1.44 12.04 -19.90
C ALA A 423 0.30 12.96 -20.34
N LEU A 424 -0.88 12.81 -19.76
CA LEU A 424 -2.03 13.69 -19.97
C LEU A 424 -2.05 14.93 -19.07
N GLY A 425 -1.12 15.03 -18.10
CA GLY A 425 -1.12 16.09 -17.08
C GLY A 425 -2.25 15.95 -16.05
N LEU A 426 -2.73 14.72 -15.82
CA LEU A 426 -3.88 14.40 -14.98
C LEU A 426 -3.55 13.55 -13.74
N GLY A 427 -2.30 13.11 -13.61
CA GLY A 427 -1.79 12.26 -12.54
C GLY A 427 -0.97 12.97 -11.49
#